data_AF-A0A373GXL6-F1
#
_entry.id   AF-A0A373GXL6-F1
#
_cell.length_a   1.000
_cell.length_b   1.000
_cell.length_c   1.000
_cell.angle_alpha   90.00
_cell.angle_beta   90.00
_cell.angle_gamma   90.00
#
_symmetry.space_group_name_H-M   'P 1'
#
loop_
_entity.id
_entity.type
_entity.pdbx_description
1 polymer ?
#
loop_
_entity_poly.entity_id
_entity_poly.type
_entity_poly.pdbx_seq_one_letter_code
_entity_poly.pdbx_strand_id
1 'polypeptide(L)'
;MIFAGKKVLVFGTGKSGIAAEELLHKKGASVVLYDGNDKLEKEEILKKLESRDSVEVVLGELPEEMLDSLDLVVLSPGVPTDLPVVLKMKEKEIPVIGEVELAYQVSRGKVLAITGTNGKTTTTSLLGEIMKAYQPEVKVVGNIGTPYTSAALDTTDDTVTVAEISSFQLETIKEFHPAASAITNITEDHLNRHHTMEEYIRVKECITENQTMDDLCVLNYEDEILRPFGEKLMAEKKVQVMYFSSLRALKDGIYYQDGEIRIAKNGETELLTRTDDLKLLGLHNFENVMVASAMALHAGVPMETVRKVIQEFAGVEHRIEYVCEKDGVAYYNDSKGTNPDAAIKGIQAMNRPTLLIGGGYDKQSTYEEWIQAFDGKVRFLVLIGDTKEKIAKAARSVGFNDIIMADNLKEAVQICHDKANAGDAVLLSPACASWDQFKSYEQRGELFKEYVRAL
;
A
#
# COMPACT_ATOMS: atom_id res chain seq x y z
N MET A 1 10.26 6.48 31.09
CA MET A 1 9.73 6.32 29.72
C MET A 1 10.61 7.13 28.78
N ILE A 2 10.91 6.64 27.58
CA ILE A 2 11.94 7.18 26.65
C ILE A 2 11.74 8.69 26.31
N PHE A 3 10.50 9.18 26.36
CA PHE A 3 10.12 10.55 25.96
C PHE A 3 9.63 11.45 27.09
N ALA A 4 9.52 10.94 28.32
CA ALA A 4 8.97 11.72 29.42
C ALA A 4 9.84 12.94 29.74
N GLY A 5 9.23 14.13 29.77
CA GLY A 5 9.92 15.39 30.04
C GLY A 5 10.71 15.98 28.87
N LYS A 6 10.76 15.30 27.71
CA LYS A 6 11.40 15.85 26.50
C LYS A 6 10.48 16.83 25.79
N LYS A 7 11.05 17.89 25.22
CA LYS A 7 10.35 18.79 24.29
C LYS A 7 10.53 18.29 22.87
N VAL A 8 9.44 17.88 22.24
CA VAL A 8 9.45 17.21 20.93
C VAL A 8 8.67 18.03 19.92
N LEU A 9 9.29 18.34 18.79
CA LEU A 9 8.59 18.95 17.66
C LEU A 9 8.08 17.87 16.72
N VAL A 10 6.78 17.87 16.44
CA VAL A 10 6.17 17.03 15.40
C VAL A 10 5.91 17.91 14.18
N PHE A 11 6.63 17.64 13.09
CA PHE A 11 6.50 18.38 11.84
C PHE A 11 5.49 17.68 10.91
N GLY A 12 4.38 18.36 10.66
CA GLY A 12 3.28 17.97 9.79
C GLY A 12 2.01 17.72 10.61
N THR A 13 0.89 18.28 10.17
CA THR A 13 -0.40 18.25 10.92
C THR A 13 -1.45 17.31 10.29
N GLY A 14 -1.00 16.46 9.36
CA GLY A 14 -1.82 15.40 8.77
C GLY A 14 -2.04 14.21 9.70
N LYS A 15 -2.66 13.13 9.19
CA LYS A 15 -3.04 11.95 9.98
C LYS A 15 -1.89 11.36 10.81
N SER A 16 -0.70 11.23 10.21
CA SER A 16 0.50 10.70 10.87
C SER A 16 1.03 11.62 11.97
N GLY A 17 1.01 12.93 11.75
CA GLY A 17 1.48 13.91 12.73
C GLY A 17 0.58 13.99 13.96
N ILE A 18 -0.74 14.00 13.73
CA ILE A 18 -1.74 13.93 14.83
C ILE A 18 -1.54 12.65 15.65
N ALA A 19 -1.34 11.49 15.01
CA ALA A 19 -1.12 10.24 15.73
C ALA A 19 0.23 10.21 16.49
N ALA A 20 1.28 10.82 15.94
CA ALA A 20 2.58 10.94 16.60
C ALA A 20 2.53 11.86 17.83
N GLU A 21 1.82 12.98 17.75
CA GLU A 21 1.55 13.88 18.87
C GLU A 21 0.88 13.11 20.01
N GLU A 22 -0.22 12.41 19.72
CA GLU A 22 -1.01 11.71 20.74
C GLU A 22 -0.19 10.65 21.48
N LEU A 23 0.64 9.91 20.73
CA LEU A 23 1.56 8.94 21.31
C LEU A 23 2.59 9.61 22.24
N LEU A 24 3.21 10.69 21.78
CA LEU A 24 4.21 11.43 22.54
C LEU A 24 3.62 12.05 23.81
N HIS A 25 2.42 12.64 23.71
CA HIS A 25 1.67 13.17 24.83
C HIS A 25 1.37 12.06 25.86
N LYS A 26 0.88 10.89 25.42
CA LYS A 26 0.67 9.71 26.29
C LYS A 26 1.96 9.17 26.93
N LYS A 27 3.13 9.45 26.35
CA LYS A 27 4.45 9.13 26.91
C LYS A 27 5.05 10.26 27.77
N GLY A 28 4.32 11.33 28.00
CA GLY A 28 4.69 12.44 28.88
C GLY A 28 5.69 13.43 28.26
N ALA A 29 5.76 13.52 26.93
CA ALA A 29 6.51 14.56 26.23
C ALA A 29 5.74 15.89 26.22
N SER A 30 6.48 17.00 26.15
CA SER A 30 5.94 18.31 25.81
C SER A 30 6.01 18.47 24.29
N VAL A 31 4.85 18.49 23.62
CA VAL A 31 4.80 18.42 22.16
C VAL A 31 4.49 19.78 21.55
N VAL A 32 5.26 20.13 20.51
CA VAL A 32 4.97 21.25 19.62
C VAL A 32 4.60 20.68 18.26
N LEU A 33 3.38 20.94 17.78
CA LEU A 33 2.98 20.65 16.41
C LEU A 33 3.36 21.80 15.50
N TYR A 34 4.05 21.49 14.41
CA TYR A 34 4.51 22.48 13.45
C TYR A 34 4.07 22.13 12.02
N ASP A 35 3.59 23.14 11.29
CA ASP A 35 3.35 23.06 9.85
C ASP A 35 3.83 24.33 9.16
N GLY A 36 4.56 24.19 8.04
CA GLY A 36 5.06 25.33 7.29
C GLY A 36 3.97 26.11 6.53
N ASN A 37 2.75 25.57 6.45
CA ASN A 37 1.63 26.22 5.79
C ASN A 37 0.89 27.18 6.73
N ASP A 38 1.12 28.47 6.54
CA ASP A 38 0.49 29.56 7.29
C ASP A 38 -1.02 29.72 7.03
N LYS A 39 -1.56 29.06 6.00
CA LYS A 39 -3.00 29.08 5.64
C LYS A 39 -3.82 28.04 6.38
N LEU A 40 -3.21 27.20 7.21
CA LEU A 40 -3.94 26.26 8.06
C LEU A 40 -4.57 27.00 9.24
N GLU A 41 -5.68 26.46 9.74
CA GLU A 41 -6.39 27.02 10.89
C GLU A 41 -6.02 26.20 12.15
N LYS A 42 -5.48 26.86 13.17
CA LYS A 42 -5.02 26.19 14.40
C LYS A 42 -6.16 25.46 15.10
N GLU A 43 -7.34 26.07 15.13
CA GLU A 43 -8.55 25.51 15.74
C GLU A 43 -8.97 24.19 15.09
N GLU A 44 -8.81 24.05 13.77
CA GLU A 44 -9.15 22.81 13.04
C GLU A 44 -8.15 21.68 13.32
N ILE A 45 -6.89 22.02 13.63
CA ILE A 45 -5.88 21.06 14.06
C ILE A 45 -6.19 20.60 15.49
N LEU A 46 -6.40 21.54 16.41
CA LEU A 46 -6.70 21.26 17.82
C LEU A 46 -7.97 20.42 18.00
N LYS A 47 -8.98 20.57 17.15
CA LYS A 47 -10.19 19.74 17.16
C LYS A 47 -9.93 18.25 16.93
N LYS A 48 -8.79 17.89 16.33
CA LYS A 48 -8.40 16.51 16.03
C LYS A 48 -7.63 15.85 17.18
N LEU A 49 -7.29 16.62 18.23
CA LEU A 49 -6.43 16.19 19.33
C LEU A 49 -7.25 16.05 20.62
N GLU A 50 -7.03 14.96 21.33
CA GLU A 50 -7.46 14.74 22.71
C GLU A 50 -6.65 15.64 23.66
N SER A 51 -5.37 15.87 23.35
CA SER A 51 -4.39 16.67 24.12
C SER A 51 -4.46 18.20 23.87
N ARG A 52 -5.54 18.69 23.25
CA ARG A 52 -5.65 20.06 22.72
C ARG A 52 -5.33 21.21 23.69
N ASP A 53 -5.46 20.98 25.00
CA ASP A 53 -5.21 22.00 26.03
C ASP A 53 -3.72 22.10 26.42
N SER A 54 -2.88 21.18 25.97
CA SER A 54 -1.46 21.07 26.33
C SER A 54 -0.48 21.17 25.16
N VAL A 55 -0.98 21.18 23.92
CA VAL A 55 -0.15 21.19 22.71
C VAL A 55 0.05 22.60 22.17
N GLU A 56 1.30 22.96 21.88
CA GLU A 56 1.63 24.20 21.17
C GLU A 56 1.53 23.97 19.66
N VAL A 57 0.80 24.84 18.94
CA VAL A 57 0.67 24.76 17.47
C VAL A 57 1.33 25.98 16.82
N VAL A 58 2.35 25.71 16.00
CA VAL A 58 3.11 26.69 15.23
C VAL A 58 2.80 26.50 13.74
N LEU A 59 2.40 27.58 13.06
CA LEU A 59 2.10 27.57 11.64
C LEU A 59 2.94 28.63 10.92
N GLY A 60 3.38 28.34 9.70
CA GLY A 60 4.21 29.25 8.91
C GLY A 60 5.68 29.15 9.30
N GLU A 61 6.25 30.22 9.84
CA GLU A 61 7.67 30.27 10.20
C GLU A 61 7.91 29.70 11.61
N LEU A 62 8.91 28.81 11.73
CA LEU A 62 9.34 28.26 13.02
C LEU A 62 10.33 29.22 13.69
N PRO A 63 10.04 29.73 14.91
CA PRO A 63 10.95 30.63 15.62
C PRO A 63 12.32 29.97 15.86
N GLU A 64 13.42 30.67 15.55
CA GLU A 64 14.77 30.08 15.67
C GLU A 64 15.12 29.66 17.09
N GLU A 65 14.73 30.48 18.07
CA GLU A 65 14.90 30.23 19.51
C GLU A 65 14.21 28.95 19.99
N MET A 66 13.19 28.49 19.27
CA MET A 66 12.52 27.23 19.59
C MET A 66 13.43 26.04 19.32
N LEU A 67 14.25 26.09 18.27
CA LEU A 67 15.15 25.00 17.88
C LEU A 67 16.12 24.64 19.01
N ASP A 68 16.60 25.65 19.74
CA ASP A 68 17.56 25.46 20.84
C ASP A 68 16.95 24.76 22.07
N SER A 69 15.62 24.66 22.11
CA SER A 69 14.88 24.00 23.20
C SER A 69 14.41 22.58 22.86
N LEU A 70 14.61 22.10 21.62
CA LEU A 70 14.09 20.81 21.17
C LEU A 70 15.06 19.66 21.53
N ASP A 71 14.51 18.60 22.11
CA ASP A 71 15.23 17.36 22.36
C ASP A 71 15.13 16.36 21.19
N LEU A 72 14.10 16.52 20.34
CA LEU A 72 13.77 15.61 19.25
C LEU A 72 12.84 16.29 18.24
N VAL A 73 12.99 15.91 16.97
CA VAL A 73 12.06 16.21 15.89
C VAL A 73 11.50 14.90 15.32
N VAL A 74 10.19 14.83 15.17
CA VAL A 74 9.48 13.72 14.51
C VAL A 74 8.84 14.24 13.23
N LEU A 75 9.28 13.70 12.09
CA LEU A 75 8.78 14.08 10.78
C LEU A 75 7.59 13.20 10.38
N SER A 76 6.51 13.85 9.93
CA SER A 76 5.48 13.17 9.15
C SER A 76 6.06 12.72 7.79
N PRO A 77 5.61 11.58 7.22
CA PRO A 77 6.16 11.06 5.96
C PRO A 77 6.10 12.06 4.79
N GLY A 78 5.10 12.94 4.76
CA GLY A 78 4.95 13.94 3.70
C GLY A 78 5.99 15.06 3.74
N VAL A 79 6.72 15.25 4.85
CA VAL A 79 7.65 16.37 5.03
C VAL A 79 9.03 16.03 4.43
N PRO A 80 9.55 16.81 3.46
CA PRO A 80 10.89 16.59 2.91
C PRO A 80 12.01 16.74 3.91
N THR A 81 12.91 15.74 3.92
CA THR A 81 14.05 15.66 4.83
C THR A 81 15.18 16.61 4.46
N ASP A 82 15.08 17.25 3.28
CA ASP A 82 15.96 18.24 2.69
C ASP A 82 15.39 19.67 2.70
N LEU A 83 14.23 19.89 3.35
CA LEU A 83 13.73 21.25 3.56
C LEU A 83 14.76 22.09 4.34
N PRO A 84 14.93 23.39 4.03
CA PRO A 84 15.89 24.25 4.74
C PRO A 84 15.74 24.22 6.26
N VAL A 85 14.50 24.17 6.78
CA VAL A 85 14.25 24.09 8.22
C VAL A 85 14.69 22.75 8.84
N VAL A 86 14.55 21.64 8.10
CA VAL A 86 15.00 20.30 8.54
C VAL A 86 16.52 20.19 8.48
N LEU A 87 17.14 20.75 7.43
CA LEU A 87 18.60 20.83 7.33
C LEU A 87 19.18 21.63 8.51
N LYS A 88 18.57 22.77 8.85
CA LYS A 88 18.96 23.57 10.02
C LYS A 88 18.83 22.81 11.35
N MET A 89 17.79 21.99 11.51
CA MET A 89 17.65 21.11 12.68
C MET A 89 18.78 20.09 12.77
N LYS A 90 19.15 19.48 11.62
CA LYS A 90 20.28 18.54 11.53
C LYS A 90 21.62 19.23 11.79
N GLU A 91 21.84 20.44 11.29
CA GLU A 91 23.05 21.25 11.54
C GLU A 91 23.22 21.61 13.02
N LYS A 92 22.12 21.78 13.75
CA LYS A 92 22.10 21.96 15.21
C LYS A 92 22.19 20.65 15.99
N GLU A 93 22.43 19.53 15.30
CA GLU A 93 22.53 18.18 15.88
C GLU A 93 21.28 17.74 16.65
N ILE A 94 20.12 18.34 16.37
CA ILE A 94 18.85 17.92 16.96
C ILE A 94 18.49 16.56 16.35
N PRO A 95 18.22 15.52 17.16
CA PRO A 95 17.80 14.23 16.62
C PRO A 95 16.53 14.38 15.77
N VAL A 96 16.60 13.93 14.51
CA VAL A 96 15.45 13.86 13.61
C VAL A 96 15.12 12.39 13.34
N ILE A 97 13.86 12.00 13.58
CA ILE A 97 13.32 10.67 13.29
C ILE A 97 11.98 10.77 12.57
N GLY A 98 11.48 9.66 12.04
CA GLY A 98 10.15 9.56 11.44
C GLY A 98 9.08 9.02 12.38
N GLU A 99 7.83 9.12 11.92
CA GLU A 99 6.67 8.51 12.59
C GLU A 99 6.81 6.99 12.82
N VAL A 100 7.36 6.25 11.84
CA VAL A 100 7.57 4.80 11.96
C VAL A 100 8.65 4.45 12.98
N GLU A 101 9.73 5.24 13.01
CA GLU A 101 10.81 5.08 14.00
C GLU A 101 10.29 5.35 15.41
N LEU A 102 9.50 6.42 15.58
CA LEU A 102 8.83 6.72 16.86
C LEU A 102 7.93 5.57 17.32
N ALA A 103 7.08 5.06 16.40
CA ALA A 103 6.19 3.95 16.71
C ALA A 103 6.97 2.70 17.13
N TYR A 104 8.04 2.37 16.41
CA TYR A 104 8.87 1.21 16.70
C TYR A 104 9.54 1.29 18.07
N GLN A 105 10.10 2.45 18.45
CA GLN A 105 10.78 2.65 19.74
C GLN A 105 9.87 2.47 20.97
N VAL A 106 8.54 2.56 20.81
CA VAL A 106 7.58 2.31 21.91
C VAL A 106 6.78 1.04 21.75
N SER A 107 6.88 0.38 20.59
CA SER A 107 6.18 -0.87 20.32
C SER A 107 6.89 -2.05 20.97
N ARG A 108 6.15 -3.13 21.15
CA ARG A 108 6.63 -4.43 21.61
C ARG A 108 6.25 -5.49 20.57
N GLY A 109 6.81 -6.69 20.75
CA GLY A 109 6.57 -7.81 19.85
C GLY A 109 7.37 -7.73 18.56
N LYS A 110 6.89 -8.41 17.51
CA LYS A 110 7.62 -8.55 16.24
C LYS A 110 7.02 -7.65 15.16
N VAL A 111 7.88 -7.12 14.30
CA VAL A 111 7.47 -6.34 13.12
C VAL A 111 7.76 -7.12 11.84
N LEU A 112 6.76 -7.24 10.96
CA LEU A 112 6.88 -7.72 9.59
C LEU A 112 6.63 -6.53 8.66
N ALA A 113 7.62 -6.07 7.91
CA ALA A 113 7.56 -4.81 7.16
C ALA A 113 7.64 -5.02 5.65
N ILE A 114 6.78 -4.35 4.88
CA ILE A 114 6.72 -4.46 3.42
C ILE A 114 6.92 -3.09 2.78
N THR A 115 7.88 -3.01 1.86
CA THR A 115 8.06 -1.86 0.96
C THR A 115 8.17 -2.33 -0.50
N GLY A 116 8.39 -1.37 -1.41
CA GLY A 116 8.45 -1.56 -2.86
C GLY A 116 7.74 -0.42 -3.61
N THR A 117 7.79 -0.41 -4.94
CA THR A 117 7.01 0.56 -5.72
C THR A 117 5.53 0.13 -5.73
N ASN A 118 5.24 -1.10 -6.12
CA ASN A 118 3.89 -1.65 -6.28
C ASN A 118 3.62 -2.88 -5.41
N GLY A 119 2.35 -3.22 -5.16
CA GLY A 119 1.94 -4.44 -4.46
C GLY A 119 1.94 -4.37 -2.93
N LYS A 120 2.56 -3.34 -2.33
CA LYS A 120 2.68 -3.16 -0.87
C LYS A 120 1.37 -3.37 -0.09
N THR A 121 0.30 -2.67 -0.49
CA THR A 121 -1.00 -2.72 0.22
C THR A 121 -1.63 -4.10 0.17
N THR A 122 -1.60 -4.78 -0.98
CA THR A 122 -2.16 -6.13 -1.13
C THR A 122 -1.36 -7.13 -0.32
N THR A 123 -0.03 -7.10 -0.42
CA THR A 123 0.85 -7.97 0.36
C THR A 123 0.70 -7.76 1.85
N THR A 124 0.65 -6.50 2.32
CA THR A 124 0.49 -6.16 3.74
C THR A 124 -0.87 -6.62 4.26
N SER A 125 -1.93 -6.43 3.49
CA SER A 125 -3.28 -6.89 3.87
C SER A 125 -3.34 -8.42 3.94
N LEU A 126 -2.81 -9.11 2.92
CA LEU A 126 -2.81 -10.56 2.87
C LEU A 126 -1.98 -11.17 4.01
N LEU A 127 -0.77 -10.66 4.25
CA LEU A 127 0.04 -11.09 5.39
C LEU A 127 -0.68 -10.82 6.71
N GLY A 128 -1.35 -9.67 6.83
CA GLY A 128 -2.19 -9.35 7.99
C GLY A 128 -3.26 -10.40 8.26
N GLU A 129 -4.00 -10.83 7.22
CA GLU A 129 -5.02 -11.89 7.35
C GLU A 129 -4.40 -13.25 7.67
N ILE A 130 -3.27 -13.61 7.07
CA ILE A 130 -2.56 -14.85 7.38
C ILE A 130 -2.13 -14.88 8.85
N MET A 131 -1.54 -13.77 9.33
CA MET A 131 -1.09 -13.67 10.71
C MET A 131 -2.27 -13.67 11.68
N LYS A 132 -3.40 -13.01 11.39
CA LYS A 132 -4.60 -13.04 12.25
C LYS A 132 -5.21 -14.43 12.38
N ALA A 133 -5.04 -15.29 11.38
CA ALA A 133 -5.49 -16.68 11.43
C ALA A 133 -4.62 -17.57 12.33
N TYR A 134 -3.45 -17.08 12.77
CA TYR A 134 -2.48 -17.86 13.54
C TYR A 134 -2.12 -17.24 14.90
N GLN A 135 -1.91 -15.92 14.93
CA GLN A 135 -1.52 -15.17 16.12
C GLN A 135 -2.74 -14.54 16.80
N PRO A 136 -2.77 -14.50 18.15
CA PRO A 136 -3.88 -13.93 18.89
C PRO A 136 -3.97 -12.41 18.73
N GLU A 137 -2.83 -11.73 18.52
CA GLU A 137 -2.78 -10.28 18.44
C GLU A 137 -1.96 -9.82 17.23
N VAL A 138 -2.65 -9.18 16.27
CA VAL A 138 -2.03 -8.66 15.05
C VAL A 138 -2.48 -7.23 14.81
N LYS A 139 -1.52 -6.36 14.51
CA LYS A 139 -1.77 -4.96 14.11
C LYS A 139 -1.37 -4.79 12.64
N VAL A 140 -2.28 -4.32 11.80
CA VAL A 140 -1.99 -3.96 10.40
C VAL A 140 -1.94 -2.44 10.31
N VAL A 141 -0.76 -1.90 10.00
CA VAL A 141 -0.44 -0.46 10.20
C VAL A 141 0.48 0.10 9.12
N GLY A 142 0.79 1.39 9.22
CA GLY A 142 1.74 2.11 8.39
C GLY A 142 1.04 2.93 7.32
N ASN A 143 1.53 2.85 6.09
CA ASN A 143 0.97 3.57 4.94
C ASN A 143 -0.37 2.98 4.43
N ILE A 144 -0.94 2.01 5.16
CA ILE A 144 -2.23 1.36 4.88
C ILE A 144 -3.29 1.77 5.89
N GLY A 145 -3.86 2.96 5.70
CA GLY A 145 -4.99 3.43 6.50
C GLY A 145 -4.61 3.86 7.92
N THR A 146 -4.14 2.95 8.78
CA THR A 146 -3.86 3.20 10.20
C THR A 146 -2.38 3.54 10.43
N PRO A 147 -2.04 4.77 10.88
CA PRO A 147 -0.66 5.13 11.24
C PRO A 147 -0.10 4.20 12.30
N TYR A 148 1.19 3.86 12.23
CA TYR A 148 1.79 2.90 13.17
C TYR A 148 1.75 3.44 14.61
N THR A 149 2.03 4.73 14.78
CA THR A 149 1.95 5.44 16.06
C THR A 149 0.58 5.30 16.77
N SER A 150 -0.51 5.15 16.01
CA SER A 150 -1.85 5.00 16.60
C SER A 150 -2.09 3.65 17.29
N ALA A 151 -1.32 2.61 16.92
CA ALA A 151 -1.45 1.26 17.48
C ALA A 151 -0.26 0.86 18.37
N ALA A 152 0.83 1.62 18.33
CA ALA A 152 2.11 1.26 18.95
C ALA A 152 2.00 1.01 20.46
N LEU A 153 1.20 1.81 21.17
CA LEU A 153 1.03 1.70 22.63
C LEU A 153 0.20 0.49 23.07
N ASP A 154 -0.61 -0.06 22.16
CA ASP A 154 -1.47 -1.21 22.44
C ASP A 154 -0.77 -2.54 22.18
N THR A 155 0.53 -2.52 21.85
CA THR A 155 1.31 -3.72 21.55
C THR A 155 1.90 -4.38 22.80
N THR A 156 2.00 -5.70 22.77
CA THR A 156 2.56 -6.59 23.78
C THR A 156 3.71 -7.41 23.17
N ASP A 157 4.41 -8.22 23.98
CA ASP A 157 5.49 -9.07 23.44
C ASP A 157 4.99 -10.15 22.48
N ASP A 158 3.70 -10.49 22.55
CA ASP A 158 3.04 -11.47 21.68
C ASP A 158 2.45 -10.83 20.42
N THR A 159 2.43 -9.49 20.32
CA THR A 159 1.87 -8.80 19.16
C THR A 159 2.75 -9.00 17.93
N VAL A 160 2.12 -9.29 16.80
CA VAL A 160 2.75 -9.17 15.47
C VAL A 160 2.22 -7.94 14.76
N THR A 161 3.11 -7.00 14.48
CA THR A 161 2.80 -5.83 13.66
C THR A 161 3.15 -6.13 12.21
N VAL A 162 2.17 -6.06 11.32
CA VAL A 162 2.34 -6.12 9.86
C VAL A 162 2.26 -4.70 9.31
N ALA A 163 3.38 -4.17 8.82
CA ALA A 163 3.52 -2.76 8.49
C ALA A 163 3.78 -2.50 7.00
N GLU A 164 2.93 -1.69 6.37
CA GLU A 164 3.21 -1.12 5.03
C GLU A 164 4.13 0.10 5.21
N ILE A 165 5.35 0.05 4.68
CA ILE A 165 6.34 1.13 4.83
C ILE A 165 6.65 1.77 3.47
N SER A 166 6.45 3.09 3.36
CA SER A 166 6.82 3.88 2.18
C SER A 166 8.31 4.24 2.17
N SER A 167 8.84 4.66 1.01
CA SER A 167 10.22 5.19 0.95
C SER A 167 10.37 6.42 1.85
N PHE A 168 9.37 7.31 1.90
CA PHE A 168 9.44 8.51 2.74
C PHE A 168 9.56 8.19 4.24
N GLN A 169 8.93 7.10 4.69
CA GLN A 169 9.07 6.63 6.07
C GLN A 169 10.46 6.05 6.35
N LEU A 170 11.07 5.35 5.38
CA LEU A 170 12.41 4.77 5.52
C LEU A 170 13.54 5.82 5.54
N GLU A 171 13.32 7.03 5.01
CA GLU A 171 14.33 8.12 5.03
C GLU A 171 14.81 8.50 6.45
N THR A 172 14.04 8.13 7.49
CA THR A 172 14.20 8.66 8.85
C THR A 172 14.20 7.59 9.94
N ILE A 173 14.41 6.33 9.56
CA ILE A 173 14.61 5.24 10.52
C ILE A 173 16.00 5.30 11.15
N LYS A 174 16.12 4.71 12.34
CA LYS A 174 17.39 4.52 13.04
C LYS A 174 17.49 3.13 13.63
N GLU A 175 16.55 2.77 14.50
CA GLU A 175 16.52 1.48 15.20
C GLU A 175 15.47 0.52 14.64
N PHE A 176 14.62 0.98 13.71
CA PHE A 176 13.60 0.14 13.07
C PHE A 176 14.17 -1.20 12.59
N HIS A 177 13.69 -2.28 13.20
CA HIS A 177 14.16 -3.66 12.98
C HIS A 177 12.96 -4.56 12.68
N PRO A 178 12.69 -4.85 11.40
CA PRO A 178 11.71 -5.86 11.04
C PRO A 178 12.30 -7.28 11.14
N ALA A 179 11.60 -8.16 11.85
CA ALA A 179 11.94 -9.60 11.93
C ALA A 179 11.81 -10.30 10.57
N ALA A 180 10.88 -9.84 9.75
CA ALA A 180 10.86 -10.14 8.31
C ALA A 180 10.57 -8.88 7.52
N SER A 181 11.31 -8.65 6.45
CA SER A 181 11.13 -7.54 5.52
C SER A 181 10.83 -8.06 4.11
N ALA A 182 10.22 -7.22 3.28
CA ALA A 182 10.12 -7.48 1.85
C ALA A 182 10.27 -6.21 1.03
N ILE A 183 10.94 -6.32 -0.11
CA ILE A 183 10.90 -5.31 -1.18
C ILE A 183 10.26 -5.98 -2.39
N THR A 184 9.02 -5.61 -2.71
CA THR A 184 8.23 -6.30 -3.74
C THR A 184 8.75 -6.04 -5.17
N ASN A 185 9.21 -4.83 -5.45
CA ASN A 185 9.79 -4.41 -6.73
C ASN A 185 10.34 -2.99 -6.60
N ILE A 186 11.23 -2.62 -7.51
CA ILE A 186 11.72 -1.27 -7.72
C ILE A 186 11.51 -0.87 -9.18
N THR A 187 10.65 0.12 -9.38
CA THR A 187 10.48 0.84 -10.65
C THR A 187 10.47 2.33 -10.37
N GLU A 188 10.81 3.15 -11.38
CA GLU A 188 10.84 4.62 -11.26
C GLU A 188 9.53 5.16 -10.67
N ASP A 189 9.66 5.87 -9.55
CA ASP A 189 8.57 6.55 -8.86
C ASP A 189 9.17 7.59 -7.90
N HIS A 190 8.39 8.60 -7.53
CA HIS A 190 8.72 9.58 -6.50
C HIS A 190 10.08 10.31 -6.68
N LEU A 191 10.59 10.45 -7.91
CA LEU A 191 11.83 11.19 -8.19
C LEU A 191 11.74 12.67 -7.86
N ASN A 192 10.52 13.23 -7.81
CA ASN A 192 10.28 14.59 -7.30
C ASN A 192 10.64 14.75 -5.81
N ARG A 193 10.81 13.64 -5.08
CA ARG A 193 11.17 13.60 -3.66
C ARG A 193 12.59 13.06 -3.45
N HIS A 194 12.96 12.00 -4.16
CA HIS A 194 14.27 11.33 -3.99
C HIS A 194 15.36 11.90 -4.89
N HIS A 195 14.99 12.77 -5.85
CA HIS A 195 15.86 13.41 -6.86
C HIS A 195 16.46 12.44 -7.88
N THR A 196 16.97 11.28 -7.44
CA THR A 196 17.57 10.25 -8.31
C THR A 196 17.06 8.84 -7.99
N MET A 197 17.23 7.93 -8.95
CA MET A 197 16.87 6.52 -8.77
C MET A 197 17.77 5.83 -7.74
N GLU A 198 19.05 6.19 -7.68
CA GLU A 198 20.00 5.64 -6.72
C GLU A 198 19.57 5.92 -5.28
N GLU A 199 19.11 7.13 -5.00
CA GLU A 199 18.61 7.49 -3.67
C GLU A 199 17.30 6.76 -3.35
N TYR A 200 16.38 6.66 -4.31
CA TYR A 200 15.14 5.91 -4.14
C TYR A 200 15.37 4.43 -3.82
N ILE A 201 16.35 3.81 -4.50
CA ILE A 201 16.80 2.44 -4.23
C ILE A 201 17.37 2.35 -2.81
N ARG A 202 18.38 3.18 -2.50
CA ARG A 202 19.07 3.20 -1.20
C ARG A 202 18.08 3.31 -0.04
N VAL A 203 17.11 4.21 -0.16
CA VAL A 203 16.09 4.43 0.88
C VAL A 203 15.20 3.20 1.09
N LYS A 204 14.85 2.44 0.03
CA LYS A 204 14.11 1.18 0.22
C LYS A 204 14.96 0.09 0.86
N GLU A 205 16.24 0.02 0.51
CA GLU A 205 17.18 -0.94 1.09
C GLU A 205 17.36 -0.75 2.60
N CYS A 206 17.16 0.47 3.12
CA CYS A 206 17.16 0.77 4.56
C CYS A 206 16.15 -0.07 5.36
N ILE A 207 15.12 -0.67 4.76
CA ILE A 207 14.23 -1.61 5.47
C ILE A 207 15.00 -2.79 6.10
N THR A 208 16.18 -3.10 5.58
CA THR A 208 17.08 -4.17 6.05
C THR A 208 18.23 -3.66 6.91
N GLU A 209 18.25 -2.38 7.25
CA GLU A 209 19.42 -1.72 7.85
C GLU A 209 19.85 -2.39 9.15
N ASN A 210 18.88 -2.63 10.03
CA ASN A 210 19.09 -3.24 11.35
C ASN A 210 18.83 -4.75 11.40
N GLN A 211 18.52 -5.40 10.27
CA GLN A 211 18.30 -6.84 10.24
C GLN A 211 19.59 -7.64 10.50
N THR A 212 19.41 -8.81 11.09
CA THR A 212 20.45 -9.75 11.51
C THR A 212 20.28 -11.11 10.82
N MET A 213 21.13 -12.08 11.16
CA MET A 213 21.08 -13.42 10.57
C MET A 213 19.86 -14.27 10.95
N ASP A 214 19.13 -13.86 11.99
CA ASP A 214 17.89 -14.53 12.40
C ASP A 214 16.67 -13.98 11.64
N ASP A 215 16.83 -12.87 10.92
CA ASP A 215 15.76 -12.18 10.22
C ASP A 215 15.72 -12.57 8.73
N LEU A 216 14.55 -12.38 8.12
CA LEU A 216 14.30 -12.65 6.70
C LEU A 216 14.14 -11.36 5.89
N CYS A 217 14.67 -11.36 4.67
CA CYS A 217 14.31 -10.42 3.62
C CYS A 217 13.78 -11.17 2.38
N VAL A 218 12.56 -10.84 1.94
CA VAL A 218 11.94 -11.42 0.75
C VAL A 218 12.10 -10.48 -0.44
N LEU A 219 12.71 -10.97 -1.52
CA LEU A 219 13.11 -10.14 -2.67
C LEU A 219 12.65 -10.73 -4.00
N ASN A 220 12.34 -9.86 -4.95
CA ASN A 220 11.96 -10.27 -6.30
C ASN A 220 13.19 -10.72 -7.08
N TYR A 221 13.22 -11.98 -7.50
CA TYR A 221 14.30 -12.51 -8.31
C TYR A 221 14.37 -11.88 -9.70
N GLU A 222 13.22 -11.48 -10.26
CA GLU A 222 13.15 -10.92 -11.61
C GLU A 222 13.53 -9.45 -11.67
N ASP A 223 13.67 -8.80 -10.51
CA ASP A 223 14.10 -7.42 -10.40
C ASP A 223 15.64 -7.33 -10.42
N GLU A 224 16.16 -6.62 -11.44
CA GLU A 224 17.60 -6.49 -11.70
C GLU A 224 18.34 -5.73 -10.60
N ILE A 225 17.64 -4.95 -9.78
CA ILE A 225 18.21 -4.22 -8.64
C ILE A 225 18.19 -5.12 -7.40
N LEU A 226 17.08 -5.80 -7.14
CA LEU A 226 16.91 -6.59 -5.91
C LEU A 226 17.71 -7.90 -5.90
N ARG A 227 17.95 -8.51 -7.07
CA ARG A 227 18.77 -9.72 -7.16
C ARG A 227 20.22 -9.51 -6.67
N PRO A 228 21.03 -8.57 -7.20
CA PRO A 228 22.36 -8.31 -6.66
C PRO A 228 22.34 -7.75 -5.23
N PHE A 229 21.30 -6.99 -4.86
CA PHE A 229 21.14 -6.51 -3.48
C PHE A 229 20.99 -7.67 -2.48
N GLY A 230 20.19 -8.69 -2.77
CA GLY A 230 20.04 -9.86 -1.91
C GLY A 230 21.34 -10.68 -1.80
N GLU A 231 22.10 -10.81 -2.88
CA GLU A 231 23.44 -11.43 -2.84
C GLU A 231 24.39 -10.69 -1.89
N LYS A 232 24.38 -9.36 -1.96
CA LYS A 232 25.15 -8.49 -1.05
C LYS A 232 24.69 -8.63 0.41
N LEU A 233 23.38 -8.64 0.67
CA LEU A 233 22.83 -8.81 2.02
C LEU A 233 23.28 -10.12 2.68
N MET A 234 23.20 -11.22 1.94
CA MET A 234 23.65 -12.53 2.42
C MET A 234 25.16 -12.54 2.71
N ALA A 235 25.96 -11.91 1.84
CA ALA A 235 27.42 -11.88 1.98
C ALA A 235 27.90 -10.98 3.13
N GLU A 236 27.33 -9.79 3.28
CA GLU A 236 27.82 -8.76 4.20
C GLU A 236 27.13 -8.81 5.57
N LYS A 237 25.80 -8.94 5.59
CA LYS A 237 25.00 -8.88 6.82
C LYS A 237 24.52 -10.24 7.33
N LYS A 238 24.67 -11.29 6.50
CA LYS A 238 24.20 -12.66 6.79
C LYS A 238 22.69 -12.76 7.04
N VAL A 239 21.90 -11.76 6.60
CA VAL A 239 20.44 -11.81 6.63
C VAL A 239 19.97 -12.95 5.73
N GLN A 240 18.93 -13.67 6.15
CA GLN A 240 18.37 -14.72 5.30
C GLN A 240 17.61 -14.05 4.15
N VAL A 241 17.91 -14.44 2.91
CA VAL A 241 17.19 -13.95 1.73
C VAL A 241 16.37 -15.08 1.14
N MET A 242 15.07 -14.85 0.99
CA MET A 242 14.20 -15.72 0.21
C MET A 242 13.78 -14.98 -1.06
N TYR A 243 14.18 -15.51 -2.20
CA TYR A 243 13.73 -14.97 -3.47
C TYR A 243 12.34 -15.48 -3.83
N PHE A 244 11.56 -14.63 -4.49
CA PHE A 244 10.40 -15.05 -5.24
C PHE A 244 10.58 -14.85 -6.74
N SER A 245 9.97 -15.69 -7.58
CA SER A 245 9.99 -15.50 -9.03
C SER A 245 8.64 -15.80 -9.67
N SER A 246 8.20 -14.91 -10.55
CA SER A 246 7.02 -15.09 -11.39
C SER A 246 7.32 -15.66 -12.79
N LEU A 247 8.61 -15.82 -13.14
CA LEU A 247 9.04 -16.17 -14.50
C LEU A 247 9.81 -17.48 -14.59
N ARG A 248 10.39 -17.97 -13.49
CA ARG A 248 11.23 -19.19 -13.51
C ARG A 248 11.15 -19.97 -12.20
N ALA A 249 11.37 -21.28 -12.31
CA ALA A 249 11.59 -22.11 -11.15
C ALA A 249 12.89 -21.73 -10.43
N LEU A 250 12.85 -21.71 -9.10
CA LEU A 250 14.00 -21.45 -8.24
C LEU A 250 14.43 -22.73 -7.53
N LYS A 251 15.74 -22.89 -7.31
CA LYS A 251 16.27 -23.97 -6.47
C LYS A 251 15.96 -23.74 -4.99
N ASP A 252 15.99 -22.48 -4.58
CA ASP A 252 15.73 -22.01 -3.23
C ASP A 252 14.87 -20.75 -3.33
N GLY A 253 13.65 -20.79 -2.79
CA GLY A 253 12.70 -19.68 -2.86
C GLY A 253 11.26 -20.11 -3.09
N ILE A 254 10.42 -19.16 -3.48
CA ILE A 254 9.02 -19.39 -3.84
C ILE A 254 8.80 -18.95 -5.28
N TYR A 255 8.10 -19.72 -6.11
CA TYR A 255 7.97 -19.37 -7.52
C TYR A 255 6.65 -19.81 -8.12
N TYR A 256 6.26 -19.12 -9.19
CA TYR A 256 5.16 -19.48 -10.06
C TYR A 256 5.66 -20.33 -11.23
N GLN A 257 4.96 -21.42 -11.53
CA GLN A 257 5.19 -22.25 -12.71
C GLN A 257 3.87 -22.93 -13.11
N ASP A 258 3.46 -22.73 -14.37
CA ASP A 258 2.35 -23.47 -15.01
C ASP A 258 1.03 -23.54 -14.19
N GLY A 259 0.61 -22.40 -13.61
CA GLY A 259 -0.61 -22.34 -12.80
C GLY A 259 -0.44 -22.80 -11.35
N GLU A 260 0.79 -23.03 -10.90
CA GLU A 260 1.12 -23.44 -9.53
C GLU A 260 2.07 -22.44 -8.88
N ILE A 261 1.87 -22.17 -7.59
CA ILE A 261 2.85 -21.51 -6.73
C ILE A 261 3.51 -22.60 -5.87
N ARG A 262 4.83 -22.70 -5.95
CA ARG A 262 5.63 -23.75 -5.31
C ARG A 262 6.73 -23.15 -4.46
N ILE A 263 7.10 -23.85 -3.40
CA ILE A 263 8.23 -23.48 -2.53
C ILE A 263 9.32 -24.51 -2.73
N ALA A 264 10.54 -24.04 -2.93
CA ALA A 264 11.71 -24.87 -3.13
C ALA A 264 12.77 -24.63 -2.07
N LYS A 265 13.40 -25.73 -1.64
CA LYS A 265 14.58 -25.73 -0.77
C LYS A 265 15.53 -26.81 -1.25
N ASN A 266 16.75 -26.42 -1.63
CA ASN A 266 17.75 -27.30 -2.25
C ASN A 266 17.23 -28.08 -3.47
N GLY A 267 16.26 -27.51 -4.21
CA GLY A 267 15.62 -28.14 -5.37
C GLY A 267 14.49 -29.13 -5.04
N GLU A 268 14.27 -29.46 -3.77
CA GLU A 268 13.05 -30.16 -3.35
C GLU A 268 11.90 -29.16 -3.33
N THR A 269 10.75 -29.54 -3.89
CA THR A 269 9.62 -28.62 -4.09
C THR A 269 8.35 -29.10 -3.41
N GLU A 270 7.62 -28.17 -2.81
CA GLU A 270 6.30 -28.38 -2.21
C GLU A 270 5.28 -27.44 -2.87
N LEU A 271 4.07 -27.93 -3.11
CA LEU A 271 2.99 -27.12 -3.67
C LEU A 271 2.36 -26.23 -2.58
N LEU A 272 2.43 -24.92 -2.76
CA LEU A 272 1.71 -23.98 -1.91
C LEU A 272 0.24 -23.91 -2.31
N THR A 273 -0.06 -23.58 -3.57
CA THR A 273 -1.43 -23.52 -4.10
C THR A 273 -1.43 -23.56 -5.62
N ARG A 274 -2.55 -23.92 -6.23
CA ARG A 274 -2.81 -23.62 -7.64
C ARG A 274 -3.41 -22.23 -7.76
N THR A 275 -3.14 -21.55 -8.86
CA THR A 275 -3.67 -20.20 -9.11
C THR A 275 -5.17 -20.21 -9.37
N ASP A 276 -5.73 -21.31 -9.85
CA ASP A 276 -7.17 -21.49 -10.05
C ASP A 276 -7.95 -21.54 -8.72
N ASP A 277 -7.26 -21.85 -7.62
CA ASP A 277 -7.84 -21.87 -6.27
C ASP A 277 -7.81 -20.47 -5.62
N LEU A 278 -7.17 -19.49 -6.25
CA LEU A 278 -7.08 -18.11 -5.76
C LEU A 278 -8.20 -17.25 -6.33
N LYS A 279 -8.79 -16.40 -5.49
CA LYS A 279 -9.69 -15.33 -5.95
C LYS A 279 -8.94 -14.17 -6.61
N LEU A 280 -7.68 -13.98 -6.23
CA LEU A 280 -6.83 -12.95 -6.81
C LEU A 280 -6.42 -13.29 -8.24
N LEU A 281 -6.46 -12.31 -9.13
CA LEU A 281 -6.13 -12.48 -10.54
C LEU A 281 -4.83 -11.79 -10.93
N GLY A 282 -4.12 -12.41 -11.87
CA GLY A 282 -2.97 -11.82 -12.54
C GLY A 282 -1.64 -12.07 -11.81
N LEU A 283 -0.56 -12.09 -12.61
CA LEU A 283 0.78 -12.47 -12.15
C LEU A 283 1.28 -11.62 -10.97
N HIS A 284 1.04 -10.30 -11.01
CA HIS A 284 1.40 -9.38 -9.92
C HIS A 284 0.72 -9.72 -8.59
N ASN A 285 -0.49 -10.29 -8.60
CA ASN A 285 -1.13 -10.75 -7.37
C ASN A 285 -0.56 -12.09 -6.90
N PHE A 286 -0.15 -12.97 -7.81
CA PHE A 286 0.58 -14.18 -7.44
C PHE A 286 1.92 -13.82 -6.79
N GLU A 287 2.61 -12.78 -7.27
CA GLU A 287 3.78 -12.21 -6.59
C GLU A 287 3.46 -11.72 -5.17
N ASN A 288 2.35 -10.99 -4.97
CA ASN A 288 1.91 -10.58 -3.64
C ASN A 288 1.64 -11.78 -2.71
N VAL A 289 1.02 -12.85 -3.24
CA VAL A 289 0.79 -14.12 -2.53
C VAL A 289 2.12 -14.78 -2.16
N MET A 290 3.08 -14.82 -3.08
CA MET A 290 4.40 -15.38 -2.84
C MET A 290 5.13 -14.65 -1.70
N VAL A 291 5.13 -13.31 -1.73
CA VAL A 291 5.77 -12.50 -0.69
C VAL A 291 5.10 -12.70 0.68
N ALA A 292 3.78 -12.59 0.76
CA ALA A 292 3.06 -12.75 2.02
C ALA A 292 3.23 -14.17 2.60
N SER A 293 3.21 -15.19 1.75
CA SER A 293 3.40 -16.59 2.17
C SER A 293 4.81 -16.84 2.68
N ALA A 294 5.83 -16.35 1.99
CA ALA A 294 7.23 -16.46 2.41
C ALA A 294 7.45 -15.85 3.81
N MET A 295 6.94 -14.63 4.03
CA MET A 295 7.04 -13.95 5.32
C MET A 295 6.28 -14.69 6.43
N ALA A 296 5.06 -15.17 6.16
CA ALA A 296 4.25 -15.90 7.12
C ALA A 296 4.87 -17.23 7.54
N LEU A 297 5.41 -18.00 6.57
CA LEU A 297 6.07 -19.28 6.84
C LEU A 297 7.32 -19.08 7.70
N HIS A 298 8.11 -18.03 7.42
CA HIS A 298 9.25 -17.68 8.27
C HIS A 298 8.83 -17.25 9.69
N ALA A 299 7.69 -16.56 9.82
CA ALA A 299 7.10 -16.25 11.12
C ALA A 299 6.52 -17.48 11.85
N GLY A 300 6.60 -18.68 11.25
CA GLY A 300 6.19 -19.95 11.85
C GLY A 300 4.73 -20.33 11.61
N VAL A 301 4.02 -19.64 10.70
CA VAL A 301 2.64 -20.01 10.35
C VAL A 301 2.64 -21.35 9.61
N PRO A 302 1.80 -22.32 10.00
CA PRO A 302 1.70 -23.59 9.28
C PRO A 302 1.26 -23.41 7.82
N MET A 303 1.84 -24.20 6.90
CA MET A 303 1.53 -24.17 5.47
C MET A 303 0.02 -24.26 5.17
N GLU A 304 -0.70 -25.12 5.88
CA GLU A 304 -2.15 -25.28 5.71
C GLU A 304 -2.93 -24.01 6.05
N THR A 305 -2.52 -23.28 7.09
CA THR A 305 -3.13 -21.99 7.46
C THR A 305 -2.86 -20.95 6.38
N VAL A 306 -1.61 -20.87 5.88
CA VAL A 306 -1.25 -19.99 4.76
C VAL A 306 -2.11 -20.31 3.55
N ARG A 307 -2.16 -21.57 3.13
CA ARG A 307 -2.93 -22.05 1.96
C ARG A 307 -4.41 -21.68 2.06
N LYS A 308 -5.04 -21.94 3.21
CA LYS A 308 -6.44 -21.60 3.43
C LYS A 308 -6.69 -20.09 3.25
N VAL A 309 -5.89 -19.25 3.90
CA VAL A 309 -6.11 -17.80 3.88
C VAL A 309 -5.88 -17.21 2.50
N ILE A 310 -4.82 -17.61 1.79
CA ILE A 310 -4.54 -17.08 0.43
C ILE A 310 -5.65 -17.44 -0.57
N GLN A 311 -6.29 -18.60 -0.42
CA GLN A 311 -7.42 -19.04 -1.26
C GLN A 311 -8.72 -18.29 -0.91
N GLU A 312 -8.93 -17.94 0.37
CA GLU A 312 -10.12 -17.21 0.83
C GLU A 312 -10.02 -15.69 0.59
N PHE A 313 -8.81 -15.14 0.52
CA PHE A 313 -8.57 -13.70 0.40
C PHE A 313 -9.09 -13.11 -0.93
N ALA A 314 -10.04 -12.18 -0.83
CA ALA A 314 -10.74 -11.61 -1.98
C ALA A 314 -10.10 -10.31 -2.54
N GLY A 315 -8.92 -9.94 -2.04
CA GLY A 315 -8.26 -8.68 -2.38
C GLY A 315 -8.48 -7.58 -1.34
N VAL A 316 -7.81 -6.45 -1.57
CA VAL A 316 -8.06 -5.23 -0.79
C VAL A 316 -9.32 -4.59 -1.32
N GLU A 317 -10.19 -4.14 -0.41
CA GLU A 317 -11.42 -3.47 -0.77
C GLU A 317 -11.18 -2.35 -1.80
N HIS A 318 -11.98 -2.36 -2.87
CA HIS A 318 -11.90 -1.43 -4.00
C HIS A 318 -10.63 -1.52 -4.88
N ARG A 319 -9.78 -2.55 -4.75
CA ARG A 319 -8.61 -2.81 -5.63
C ARG A 319 -8.73 -4.17 -6.30
N ILE A 320 -9.38 -4.23 -7.46
CA ILE A 320 -9.71 -5.48 -8.18
C ILE A 320 -10.31 -6.52 -7.21
N GLU A 321 -11.15 -6.05 -6.29
CA GLU A 321 -11.77 -6.86 -5.24
C GLU A 321 -12.81 -7.78 -5.88
N TYR A 322 -12.67 -9.09 -5.69
CA TYR A 322 -13.70 -10.04 -6.13
C TYR A 322 -14.95 -9.87 -5.26
N VAL A 323 -16.09 -9.54 -5.89
CA VAL A 323 -17.36 -9.29 -5.20
C VAL A 323 -18.17 -10.58 -5.07
N CYS A 324 -18.51 -11.18 -6.20
CA CYS A 324 -19.24 -12.44 -6.31
C CYS A 324 -19.27 -12.93 -7.77
N GLU A 325 -19.84 -14.11 -7.98
CA GLU A 325 -20.22 -14.62 -9.28
C GLU A 325 -21.75 -14.80 -9.35
N LYS A 326 -22.38 -14.33 -10.43
CA LYS A 326 -23.81 -14.51 -10.71
C LYS A 326 -23.99 -14.95 -12.15
N ASP A 327 -24.75 -16.01 -12.37
CA ASP A 327 -25.03 -16.58 -13.70
C ASP A 327 -23.76 -16.85 -14.54
N GLY A 328 -22.68 -17.25 -13.87
CA GLY A 328 -21.37 -17.51 -14.48
C GLY A 328 -20.56 -16.25 -14.82
N VAL A 329 -20.99 -15.07 -14.38
CA VAL A 329 -20.31 -13.77 -14.58
C VAL A 329 -19.65 -13.33 -13.28
N ALA A 330 -18.34 -13.07 -13.32
CA ALA A 330 -17.58 -12.63 -12.16
C ALA A 330 -17.54 -11.10 -12.05
N TYR A 331 -17.79 -10.55 -10.86
CA TYR A 331 -17.85 -9.11 -10.63
C TYR A 331 -16.65 -8.65 -9.80
N TYR A 332 -15.96 -7.61 -10.29
CA TYR A 332 -14.76 -7.05 -9.67
C TYR A 332 -14.91 -5.55 -9.39
N ASN A 333 -14.56 -5.16 -8.17
CA ASN A 333 -14.58 -3.79 -7.69
C ASN A 333 -13.16 -3.20 -7.65
N ASP A 334 -12.84 -2.34 -8.61
CA ASP A 334 -11.60 -1.58 -8.69
C ASP A 334 -11.89 -0.07 -8.63
N SER A 335 -12.82 0.35 -7.77
CA SER A 335 -13.22 1.76 -7.63
C SER A 335 -12.05 2.70 -7.29
N LYS A 336 -10.96 2.16 -6.72
CA LYS A 336 -9.71 2.90 -6.43
C LYS A 336 -8.89 3.24 -7.68
N GLY A 337 -9.20 2.66 -8.84
CA GLY A 337 -8.70 3.04 -10.17
C GLY A 337 -9.15 4.45 -10.58
N THR A 338 -8.72 5.47 -9.84
CA THR A 338 -9.21 6.86 -9.96
C THR A 338 -8.43 7.71 -10.98
N ASN A 339 -7.53 7.09 -11.74
CA ASN A 339 -6.77 7.67 -12.84
C ASN A 339 -6.49 6.59 -13.92
N PRO A 340 -6.10 6.98 -15.15
CA PRO A 340 -5.82 6.04 -16.25
C PRO A 340 -4.78 4.97 -15.91
N ASP A 341 -3.66 5.33 -15.27
CA ASP A 341 -2.57 4.40 -14.94
C ASP A 341 -3.02 3.26 -14.02
N ALA A 342 -3.79 3.60 -12.99
CA ALA A 342 -4.34 2.61 -12.07
C ALA A 342 -5.36 1.71 -12.77
N ALA A 343 -6.21 2.29 -13.63
CA ALA A 343 -7.22 1.53 -14.36
C ALA A 343 -6.61 0.60 -15.44
N ILE A 344 -5.49 0.98 -16.05
CA ILE A 344 -4.70 0.11 -16.94
C ILE A 344 -4.29 -1.17 -16.22
N LYS A 345 -3.82 -1.07 -14.96
CA LYS A 345 -3.45 -2.25 -14.16
C LYS A 345 -4.65 -3.15 -13.87
N GLY A 346 -5.81 -2.57 -13.58
CA GLY A 346 -7.08 -3.29 -13.44
C GLY A 346 -7.41 -4.14 -14.66
N ILE A 347 -7.29 -3.56 -15.86
CA ILE A 347 -7.55 -4.25 -17.13
C ILE A 347 -6.52 -5.31 -17.47
N GLN A 348 -5.24 -5.02 -17.24
CA GLN A 348 -4.16 -5.98 -17.46
C GLN A 348 -4.31 -7.23 -16.58
N ALA A 349 -4.87 -7.09 -15.38
CA ALA A 349 -5.13 -8.19 -14.45
C ALA A 349 -6.24 -9.15 -14.93
N MET A 350 -7.18 -8.67 -15.75
CA MET A 350 -8.31 -9.48 -16.21
C MET A 350 -7.85 -10.61 -17.11
N ASN A 351 -8.43 -11.79 -16.89
CA ASN A 351 -8.13 -13.04 -17.60
C ASN A 351 -9.30 -13.58 -18.43
N ARG A 352 -10.38 -12.80 -18.57
CA ARG A 352 -11.60 -13.17 -19.28
C ARG A 352 -12.21 -11.97 -20.00
N PRO A 353 -13.09 -12.18 -21.01
CA PRO A 353 -13.77 -11.07 -21.66
C PRO A 353 -14.53 -10.23 -20.62
N THR A 354 -14.38 -8.91 -20.69
CA THR A 354 -14.75 -7.99 -19.61
C THR A 354 -15.68 -6.90 -20.11
N LEU A 355 -16.74 -6.63 -19.35
CA LEU A 355 -17.55 -5.41 -19.46
C LEU A 355 -17.02 -4.41 -18.45
N LEU A 356 -16.51 -3.29 -18.94
CA LEU A 356 -15.80 -2.29 -18.15
C LEU A 356 -16.71 -1.10 -17.85
N ILE A 357 -16.89 -0.77 -16.58
CA ILE A 357 -17.54 0.47 -16.15
C ILE A 357 -16.49 1.54 -15.95
N GLY A 358 -16.57 2.59 -16.77
CA GLY A 358 -15.64 3.72 -16.87
C GLY A 358 -16.30 5.07 -16.58
N GLY A 359 -15.50 6.08 -16.21
CA GLY A 359 -15.95 7.46 -16.09
C GLY A 359 -16.18 7.97 -14.66
N GLY A 360 -16.40 9.28 -14.57
CA GLY A 360 -16.48 10.04 -13.31
C GLY A 360 -16.06 11.49 -13.49
N TYR A 361 -15.52 12.10 -12.43
CA TYR A 361 -15.07 13.49 -12.42
C TYR A 361 -13.80 13.72 -13.25
N ASP A 362 -13.78 14.77 -14.08
CA ASP A 362 -12.64 15.09 -14.96
C ASP A 362 -11.52 15.80 -14.19
N LYS A 363 -10.37 15.12 -14.07
CA LYS A 363 -9.10 15.72 -13.64
C LYS A 363 -8.25 16.24 -14.81
N GLN A 364 -8.89 16.47 -15.96
CA GLN A 364 -8.26 16.83 -17.23
C GLN A 364 -7.32 15.75 -17.78
N SER A 365 -7.57 14.48 -17.45
CA SER A 365 -6.79 13.34 -17.93
C SER A 365 -7.03 13.03 -19.41
N THR A 366 -6.06 12.35 -20.03
CA THR A 366 -6.18 11.66 -21.33
C THR A 366 -6.54 10.19 -21.09
N TYR A 367 -7.14 9.53 -22.08
CA TYR A 367 -7.72 8.19 -21.90
C TYR A 367 -7.27 7.18 -22.98
N GLU A 368 -6.57 7.66 -24.01
CA GLU A 368 -6.14 6.89 -25.17
C GLU A 368 -5.29 5.68 -24.76
N GLU A 369 -4.29 5.87 -23.89
CA GLU A 369 -3.44 4.78 -23.38
C GLU A 369 -4.22 3.75 -22.57
N TRP A 370 -5.20 4.20 -21.79
CA TRP A 370 -6.07 3.30 -21.03
C TRP A 370 -6.92 2.42 -21.93
N ILE A 371 -7.48 2.99 -23.01
CA ILE A 371 -8.25 2.24 -24.00
C ILE A 371 -7.36 1.29 -24.81
N GLN A 372 -6.15 1.72 -25.17
CA GLN A 372 -5.18 0.87 -25.87
C GLN A 372 -4.76 -0.35 -25.03
N ALA A 373 -4.77 -0.23 -23.70
CA ALA A 373 -4.48 -1.34 -22.79
C ALA A 373 -5.58 -2.42 -22.73
N PHE A 374 -6.72 -2.25 -23.42
CA PHE A 374 -7.80 -3.23 -23.42
C PHE A 374 -7.39 -4.57 -24.02
N ASP A 375 -6.45 -4.57 -24.98
CA ASP A 375 -5.84 -5.78 -25.57
C ASP A 375 -6.86 -6.86 -25.98
N GLY A 376 -8.00 -6.42 -26.55
CA GLY A 376 -9.12 -7.29 -26.95
C GLY A 376 -9.92 -7.92 -25.80
N LYS A 377 -9.57 -7.66 -24.54
CA LYS A 377 -10.26 -8.20 -23.35
C LYS A 377 -11.58 -7.49 -23.07
N VAL A 378 -11.67 -6.18 -23.37
CA VAL A 378 -12.88 -5.40 -23.11
C VAL A 378 -13.88 -5.57 -24.24
N ARG A 379 -15.06 -6.12 -23.93
CA ARG A 379 -16.18 -6.30 -24.87
C ARG A 379 -17.04 -5.06 -24.99
N PHE A 380 -17.33 -4.42 -23.85
CA PHE A 380 -18.14 -3.20 -23.79
C PHE A 380 -17.53 -2.23 -22.78
N LEU A 381 -17.47 -0.96 -23.16
CA LEU A 381 -17.13 0.15 -22.27
C LEU A 381 -18.42 0.90 -21.89
N VAL A 382 -18.88 0.71 -20.66
CA VAL A 382 -20.08 1.35 -20.11
C VAL A 382 -19.65 2.61 -19.36
N LEU A 383 -20.05 3.78 -19.85
CA LEU A 383 -19.55 5.08 -19.38
C LEU A 383 -20.59 5.84 -18.55
N ILE A 384 -20.15 6.34 -17.40
CA ILE A 384 -20.92 7.16 -16.47
C ILE A 384 -20.19 8.48 -16.17
N GLY A 385 -20.89 9.40 -15.50
CA GLY A 385 -20.30 10.62 -14.96
C GLY A 385 -19.95 11.70 -16.00
N ASP A 386 -19.25 12.74 -15.53
CA ASP A 386 -18.95 13.95 -16.31
C ASP A 386 -18.03 13.66 -17.51
N THR A 387 -17.15 12.67 -17.39
CA THR A 387 -16.15 12.32 -18.42
C THR A 387 -16.68 11.40 -19.51
N LYS A 388 -17.94 10.92 -19.46
CA LYS A 388 -18.46 9.91 -20.40
C LYS A 388 -18.27 10.27 -21.87
N GLU A 389 -18.58 11.52 -22.27
CA GLU A 389 -18.44 11.95 -23.66
C GLU A 389 -16.97 12.09 -24.08
N LYS A 390 -16.11 12.58 -23.17
CA LYS A 390 -14.67 12.73 -23.41
C LYS A 390 -14.01 11.37 -23.61
N ILE A 391 -14.31 10.41 -22.74
CA ILE A 391 -13.82 9.03 -22.85
C ILE A 391 -14.34 8.37 -24.12
N ALA A 392 -15.63 8.53 -24.46
CA ALA A 392 -16.18 7.97 -25.69
C ALA A 392 -15.50 8.51 -26.95
N LYS A 393 -15.16 9.81 -26.97
CA LYS A 393 -14.40 10.42 -28.06
C LYS A 393 -12.98 9.84 -28.16
N ALA A 394 -12.28 9.68 -27.03
CA ALA A 394 -10.96 9.06 -26.99
C ALA A 394 -11.01 7.58 -27.43
N ALA A 395 -12.03 6.83 -27.01
CA ALA A 395 -12.22 5.44 -27.41
C ALA A 395 -12.39 5.30 -28.92
N ARG A 396 -13.25 6.14 -29.52
CA ARG A 396 -13.45 6.17 -30.98
C ARG A 396 -12.20 6.60 -31.74
N SER A 397 -11.39 7.53 -31.20
CA SER A 397 -10.17 8.00 -31.88
C SER A 397 -9.10 6.92 -31.99
N VAL A 398 -9.08 5.95 -31.07
CA VAL A 398 -8.18 4.78 -31.09
C VAL A 398 -8.86 3.51 -31.61
N GLY A 399 -10.07 3.61 -32.18
CA GLY A 399 -10.74 2.52 -32.90
C GLY A 399 -11.65 1.62 -32.05
N PHE A 400 -11.89 1.94 -30.78
CA PHE A 400 -12.83 1.19 -29.93
C PHE A 400 -14.25 1.77 -30.04
N ASN A 401 -15.22 0.97 -30.50
CA ASN A 401 -16.57 1.44 -30.82
C ASN A 401 -17.68 0.87 -29.93
N ASP A 402 -17.43 -0.22 -29.19
CA ASP A 402 -18.40 -0.89 -28.33
C ASP A 402 -18.63 -0.13 -27.01
N ILE A 403 -19.18 1.07 -27.13
CA ILE A 403 -19.37 2.03 -26.04
C ILE A 403 -20.87 2.16 -25.73
N ILE A 404 -21.21 2.15 -24.44
CA ILE A 404 -22.59 2.31 -23.95
C ILE A 404 -22.59 3.44 -22.93
N MET A 405 -23.51 4.40 -23.07
CA MET A 405 -23.68 5.47 -22.09
C MET A 405 -24.70 5.04 -21.04
N ALA A 406 -24.42 5.33 -19.78
CA ALA A 406 -25.33 5.17 -18.66
C ALA A 406 -25.40 6.48 -17.85
N ASP A 407 -26.53 6.75 -17.20
CA ASP A 407 -26.73 7.95 -16.40
C ASP A 407 -26.10 7.82 -15.02
N ASN A 408 -26.09 6.62 -14.44
CA ASN A 408 -25.57 6.37 -13.12
C ASN A 408 -25.02 4.94 -12.97
N LEU A 409 -24.30 4.70 -11.87
CA LEU A 409 -23.68 3.40 -11.59
C LEU A 409 -24.68 2.24 -11.50
N LYS A 410 -25.89 2.46 -10.98
CA LYS A 410 -26.90 1.40 -10.87
C LYS A 410 -27.35 0.94 -12.25
N GLU A 411 -27.59 1.89 -13.15
CA GLU A 411 -27.91 1.60 -14.55
C GLU A 411 -26.74 0.91 -15.26
N ALA A 412 -25.51 1.38 -15.04
CA ALA A 412 -24.32 0.75 -15.62
C ALA A 412 -24.17 -0.72 -15.19
N VAL A 413 -24.38 -1.03 -13.90
CA VAL A 413 -24.38 -2.40 -13.37
C VAL A 413 -25.46 -3.25 -14.04
N GLN A 414 -26.68 -2.73 -14.20
CA GLN A 414 -27.76 -3.44 -14.89
C GLN A 414 -27.43 -3.71 -16.37
N ILE A 415 -26.93 -2.71 -17.09
CA ILE A 415 -26.48 -2.85 -18.49
C ILE A 415 -25.40 -3.93 -18.61
N CYS A 416 -24.44 -3.94 -17.70
CA CYS A 416 -23.39 -4.95 -17.66
C CYS A 416 -23.97 -6.35 -17.42
N HIS A 417 -24.87 -6.51 -16.45
CA HIS A 417 -25.56 -7.77 -16.18
C HIS A 417 -26.30 -8.30 -17.41
N ASP A 418 -27.09 -7.45 -18.08
CA ASP A 418 -27.95 -7.87 -19.20
C ASP A 418 -27.16 -8.22 -20.48
N LYS A 419 -25.91 -7.73 -20.61
CA LYS A 419 -25.04 -7.97 -21.77
C LYS A 419 -23.95 -9.01 -21.53
N ALA A 420 -23.68 -9.36 -20.28
CA ALA A 420 -22.67 -10.33 -19.95
C ALA A 420 -23.12 -11.74 -20.34
N ASN A 421 -22.17 -12.54 -20.80
CA ASN A 421 -22.35 -13.97 -21.02
C ASN A 421 -21.69 -14.75 -19.89
N ALA A 422 -22.15 -15.99 -19.62
CA ALA A 422 -21.44 -16.90 -18.73
C ALA A 422 -19.97 -17.05 -19.17
N GLY A 423 -19.04 -16.87 -18.24
CA GLY A 423 -17.60 -16.81 -18.48
C GLY A 423 -17.03 -15.39 -18.61
N ASP A 424 -17.86 -14.35 -18.70
CA ASP A 424 -17.41 -12.95 -18.70
C ASP A 424 -17.06 -12.45 -17.28
N ALA A 425 -16.45 -11.26 -17.24
CA ALA A 425 -16.35 -10.42 -16.05
C ALA A 425 -17.05 -9.08 -16.22
N VAL A 426 -17.48 -8.49 -15.11
CA VAL A 426 -17.81 -7.08 -14.99
C VAL A 426 -16.77 -6.43 -14.08
N LEU A 427 -16.11 -5.38 -14.56
CA LEU A 427 -15.08 -4.64 -13.84
C LEU A 427 -15.50 -3.18 -13.68
N LEU A 428 -15.64 -2.72 -12.44
CA LEU A 428 -15.65 -1.29 -12.14
C LEU A 428 -14.20 -0.81 -12.01
N SER A 429 -13.63 -0.22 -13.06
CA SER A 429 -12.30 0.41 -13.02
C SER A 429 -12.38 1.76 -13.77
N PRO A 430 -12.74 2.84 -13.05
CA PRO A 430 -13.36 4.01 -13.65
C PRO A 430 -12.41 4.95 -14.39
N ALA A 431 -11.10 4.85 -14.18
CA ALA A 431 -10.07 5.78 -14.68
C ALA A 431 -10.27 7.25 -14.25
N CYS A 432 -11.25 7.54 -13.39
CA CYS A 432 -11.64 8.87 -12.96
C CYS A 432 -11.90 8.93 -11.45
N ALA A 433 -11.73 10.13 -10.88
CA ALA A 433 -12.20 10.43 -9.53
C ALA A 433 -13.74 10.33 -9.45
N SER A 434 -14.28 10.21 -8.25
CA SER A 434 -15.71 9.92 -8.05
C SER A 434 -16.56 11.12 -7.62
N TRP A 435 -15.97 12.31 -7.52
CA TRP A 435 -16.58 13.48 -6.86
C TRP A 435 -17.77 14.11 -7.59
N ASP A 436 -18.01 13.72 -8.83
CA ASP A 436 -19.15 14.15 -9.64
C ASP A 436 -20.46 13.49 -9.17
N GLN A 437 -20.41 12.21 -8.80
CA GLN A 437 -21.59 11.42 -8.43
C GLN A 437 -21.54 10.85 -7.01
N PHE A 438 -20.38 10.90 -6.33
CA PHE A 438 -20.14 10.26 -5.04
C PHE A 438 -19.27 11.11 -4.11
N LYS A 439 -19.35 10.87 -2.79
CA LYS A 439 -18.52 11.52 -1.77
C LYS A 439 -17.06 11.08 -1.83
N SER A 440 -16.81 9.81 -2.16
CA SER A 440 -15.48 9.22 -2.23
C SER A 440 -15.46 7.99 -3.15
N TYR A 441 -14.29 7.42 -3.41
CA TYR A 441 -14.20 6.21 -4.24
C TYR A 441 -14.67 4.98 -3.46
N GLU A 442 -14.54 4.99 -2.12
CA GLU A 442 -15.07 3.97 -1.23
C GLU A 442 -16.60 3.89 -1.38
N GLN A 443 -17.31 5.03 -1.28
CA GLN A 443 -18.76 5.06 -1.46
C GLN A 443 -19.18 4.51 -2.84
N ARG A 444 -18.48 4.87 -3.91
CA ARG A 444 -18.73 4.34 -5.26
C ARG A 444 -18.57 2.81 -5.30
N GLY A 445 -17.52 2.31 -4.66
CA GLY A 445 -17.22 0.88 -4.60
C GLY A 445 -18.19 0.10 -3.70
N GLU A 446 -18.67 0.67 -2.60
CA GLU A 446 -19.72 0.10 -1.75
C GLU A 446 -21.04 -0.04 -2.50
N LEU A 447 -21.46 1.02 -3.19
CA LEU A 447 -22.68 1.01 -4.01
C LEU A 447 -22.60 0.01 -5.15
N PHE A 448 -21.44 -0.13 -5.81
CA PHE A 448 -21.24 -1.17 -6.81
C PHE A 448 -21.51 -2.56 -6.23
N LYS A 449 -20.95 -2.87 -5.06
CA LYS A 449 -21.17 -4.16 -4.38
C LYS A 449 -22.62 -4.36 -4.00
N GLU A 450 -23.28 -3.32 -3.50
CA GLU A 450 -24.71 -3.35 -3.16
C GLU A 450 -25.55 -3.67 -4.40
N TYR A 451 -25.34 -2.95 -5.51
CA TYR A 451 -26.10 -3.15 -6.74
C TYR A 451 -25.83 -4.52 -7.35
N VAL A 452 -24.58 -4.98 -7.39
CA VAL A 452 -24.23 -6.31 -7.87
C VAL A 452 -24.91 -7.40 -7.03
N ARG A 453 -24.90 -7.26 -5.69
CA ARG A 453 -25.56 -8.22 -4.79
C ARG A 453 -27.08 -8.22 -4.94
N ALA A 454 -27.67 -7.11 -5.37
CA ALA A 454 -29.11 -6.98 -5.61
C ALA A 454 -29.60 -7.49 -6.98
N LEU A 455 -28.70 -7.80 -7.91
CA LEU A 455 -29.04 -8.39 -9.24
C LEU A 455 -29.82 -9.71 -9.15
#